data_AF-A0A2T5ID38-F1
#
_entry.id   AF-A0A2T5ID38-F1
#
_cell.length_a   1.000
_cell.length_b   1.000
_cell.length_c   1.000
_cell.angle_alpha   90.00
_cell.angle_beta   90.00
_cell.angle_gamma   90.00
#
_symmetry.space_group_name_H-M   'P 1'
#
loop_
_entity.id
_entity.type
_entity.pdbx_description
1 polymer ?
#
loop_
_entity_poly.entity_id
_entity_poly.type
_entity_poly.pdbx_seq_one_letter_code
_entity_poly.pdbx_strand_id
1 'polypeptide(L)'
;MSSALSTCLTSVISIAIPPALDDIAEFALKLLQLYVKELGVVACKRAECEVAIIGFCPVEHKLKMYYLTPSINQGELEYKLEKHPDDQGDDFVFLLGADKSRIRKNIEAFRRERLKDISWWRAPKNVISDEVENSDNPTIGGHLQLGICNQLGFQVYSVCRPYSLGGAAYLSYLGLNVSSDFGQIGSCRIGMPVCYDSSHYAKAQRGNPMRGNPMSSVQQN
;
A
#
# COMPACT_ATOMS: atom_id res chain seq x y z
N MET A 1 -3.80 -15.42 -9.66
CA MET A 1 -3.16 -15.78 -8.38
C MET A 1 -3.81 -15.10 -7.18
N SER A 2 -3.85 -13.76 -7.12
CA SER A 2 -4.52 -13.03 -6.01
C SER A 2 -5.96 -13.50 -5.76
N SER A 3 -6.77 -13.64 -6.82
CA SER A 3 -8.15 -14.15 -6.71
C SER A 3 -8.25 -15.59 -6.20
N ALA A 4 -7.43 -16.51 -6.71
CA ALA A 4 -7.45 -17.91 -6.30
C ALA A 4 -7.03 -18.11 -4.84
N LEU A 5 -5.95 -17.46 -4.41
CA LEU A 5 -5.52 -17.49 -3.02
C LEU A 5 -6.59 -16.89 -2.11
N SER A 6 -7.16 -15.73 -2.49
CA SER A 6 -8.27 -15.12 -1.76
C SER A 6 -9.45 -16.08 -1.62
N THR A 7 -9.89 -16.72 -2.72
CA THR A 7 -11.01 -17.68 -2.70
C THR A 7 -10.73 -18.87 -1.79
N CYS A 8 -9.53 -19.46 -1.85
CA CYS A 8 -9.16 -20.56 -0.96
C CYS A 8 -9.18 -20.12 0.50
N LEU A 9 -8.62 -18.96 0.81
CA LEU A 9 -8.56 -18.43 2.18
C LEU A 9 -9.93 -18.02 2.72
N THR A 10 -10.83 -17.47 1.91
CA THR A 10 -12.21 -17.16 2.31
C THR A 10 -13.06 -18.41 2.49
N SER A 11 -12.68 -19.52 1.87
CA SER A 11 -13.35 -20.81 1.97
C SER A 11 -12.74 -21.71 3.05
N VAL A 12 -11.84 -21.17 3.89
CA VAL A 12 -11.33 -21.90 5.06
C VAL A 12 -12.49 -22.09 6.04
N ILE A 13 -13.07 -23.28 6.00
CA ILE A 13 -14.00 -23.75 7.02
C ILE A 13 -13.14 -24.10 8.23
N SER A 14 -12.99 -23.16 9.18
CA SER A 14 -12.28 -23.43 10.42
C SER A 14 -13.12 -24.34 11.31
N ILE A 15 -12.55 -25.47 11.71
CA ILE A 15 -13.22 -26.45 12.57
C ILE A 15 -12.97 -26.14 14.07
N ALA A 16 -11.98 -25.30 14.41
CA ALA A 16 -11.78 -24.80 15.78
C ALA A 16 -10.78 -23.64 15.88
N ILE A 17 -9.58 -23.80 15.30
CA ILE A 17 -8.45 -22.88 15.47
C ILE A 17 -8.05 -22.31 14.09
N PRO A 18 -7.89 -20.99 13.95
CA PRO A 18 -7.37 -20.40 12.72
C PRO A 18 -5.90 -20.83 12.48
N PRO A 19 -5.49 -21.05 11.23
CA PRO A 19 -4.12 -21.52 10.92
C PRO A 19 -3.06 -20.51 11.34
N ALA A 20 -1.84 -20.99 11.61
CA ALA A 20 -0.71 -20.10 11.79
C ALA A 20 -0.37 -19.42 10.46
N LEU A 21 0.28 -18.25 10.55
CA LEU A 21 0.67 -17.53 9.32
C LEU A 21 1.77 -18.25 8.54
N ASP A 22 2.59 -19.09 9.21
CA ASP A 22 3.52 -20.02 8.54
C ASP A 22 2.78 -21.00 7.62
N ASP A 23 1.70 -21.62 8.12
CA ASP A 23 0.92 -22.58 7.34
C ASP A 23 0.28 -21.93 6.11
N ILE A 24 -0.23 -20.70 6.27
CA ILE A 24 -0.77 -19.90 5.16
C ILE A 24 0.32 -19.60 4.13
N ALA A 25 1.53 -19.24 4.59
CA ALA A 25 2.64 -18.92 3.70
C ALA A 25 3.15 -20.14 2.93
N GLU A 26 3.23 -21.31 3.58
CA GLU A 26 3.54 -22.57 2.91
C GLU A 26 2.46 -22.98 1.91
N PHE A 27 1.18 -22.82 2.27
CA PHE A 27 0.08 -23.09 1.36
C PHE A 27 0.13 -22.18 0.14
N ALA A 28 0.38 -20.88 0.34
CA ALA A 28 0.53 -19.92 -0.75
C ALA A 28 1.72 -20.28 -1.66
N LEU A 29 2.85 -20.71 -1.09
CA LEU A 29 3.99 -21.22 -1.86
C LEU A 29 3.59 -22.41 -2.74
N LYS A 30 2.91 -23.41 -2.15
CA LYS A 30 2.46 -24.62 -2.88
C LYS A 30 1.52 -24.24 -4.02
N LEU A 31 0.54 -23.38 -3.75
CA LEU A 31 -0.42 -22.91 -4.76
C LEU A 31 0.29 -22.16 -5.89
N LEU A 32 1.24 -21.28 -5.55
CA LEU A 32 2.04 -20.52 -6.51
C LEU A 32 2.87 -21.44 -7.41
N GLN A 33 3.54 -22.43 -6.83
CA GLN A 33 4.31 -23.42 -7.58
C GLN A 33 3.42 -24.24 -8.54
N LEU A 34 2.19 -24.59 -8.14
CA LEU A 34 1.24 -25.27 -9.03
C LEU A 34 0.86 -24.39 -10.22
N TYR A 35 0.49 -23.12 -9.97
CA TYR A 35 0.17 -22.17 -11.03
C TYR A 35 1.32 -21.98 -12.02
N VAL A 36 2.55 -21.91 -11.53
CA VAL A 36 3.73 -21.71 -12.37
C VAL A 36 4.05 -22.96 -13.18
N LYS A 37 3.84 -24.16 -12.64
CA LYS A 37 3.98 -25.40 -13.43
C LYS A 37 2.95 -25.49 -14.54
N GLU A 38 1.71 -25.09 -14.27
CA GLU A 38 0.63 -25.11 -15.26
C GLU A 38 0.77 -23.99 -16.31
N LEU A 39 1.06 -22.76 -15.89
CA LEU A 39 1.14 -21.58 -16.75
C LEU A 39 2.52 -21.38 -17.39
N GLY A 40 3.58 -21.90 -16.77
CA GLY A 40 4.96 -21.78 -17.26
C GLY A 40 5.17 -22.40 -18.64
N VAL A 41 4.36 -23.41 -18.99
CA VAL A 41 4.33 -24.03 -20.32
C VAL A 41 3.85 -23.05 -21.40
N VAL A 42 3.01 -22.06 -21.04
CA VAL A 42 2.37 -21.13 -21.97
C VAL A 42 3.00 -19.73 -21.94
N ALA A 43 3.51 -19.31 -20.78
CA ALA A 43 3.78 -17.89 -20.51
C ALA A 43 5.26 -17.44 -20.61
N CYS A 44 6.18 -18.27 -21.09
CA CYS A 44 7.61 -17.96 -21.37
C CYS A 44 8.15 -16.67 -20.70
N LYS A 45 8.83 -16.80 -19.56
CA LYS A 45 9.50 -15.69 -18.81
C LYS A 45 8.61 -14.51 -18.33
N ARG A 46 7.29 -14.51 -18.54
CA ARG A 46 6.40 -13.40 -18.15
C ARG A 46 5.52 -13.67 -16.93
N ALA A 47 5.70 -14.80 -16.26
CA ALA A 47 4.92 -15.19 -15.07
C ALA A 47 5.63 -14.92 -13.73
N GLU A 48 6.78 -14.24 -13.76
CA GLU A 48 7.48 -13.84 -12.53
C GLU A 48 6.65 -12.79 -11.78
N CYS A 49 6.36 -13.07 -10.52
CA CYS A 49 5.75 -12.11 -9.62
C CYS A 49 6.43 -12.17 -8.26
N GLU A 50 6.23 -11.13 -7.45
CA GLU A 50 6.68 -11.08 -6.07
C GLU A 50 5.44 -11.03 -5.19
N VAL A 51 5.41 -11.78 -4.08
CA VAL A 51 4.27 -11.78 -3.15
C VAL A 51 4.76 -11.59 -1.73
N ALA A 52 4.21 -10.61 -1.02
CA ALA A 52 4.36 -10.49 0.42
C ALA A 52 3.08 -10.95 1.12
N ILE A 53 3.23 -11.77 2.15
CA ILE A 53 2.15 -12.22 3.02
C ILE A 53 2.39 -11.58 4.38
N ILE A 54 1.49 -10.70 4.79
CA ILE A 54 1.61 -9.94 6.03
C ILE A 54 0.32 -10.08 6.81
N GLY A 55 0.41 -10.32 8.11
CA GLY A 55 -0.76 -10.41 8.97
C GLY A 55 -0.42 -10.67 10.43
N PHE A 56 -1.43 -10.58 11.28
CA PHE A 56 -1.33 -11.00 12.67
C PHE A 56 -1.54 -12.51 12.75
N CYS A 57 -0.56 -13.23 13.30
CA CYS A 57 -0.66 -14.66 13.55
C CYS A 57 -1.44 -14.90 14.85
N PRO A 58 -2.64 -15.52 14.81
CA PRO A 58 -3.44 -15.74 16.01
C PRO A 58 -2.86 -16.81 16.93
N VAL A 59 -2.00 -17.71 16.42
CA VAL A 59 -1.34 -18.77 17.19
C VAL A 59 -0.16 -18.23 18.00
N GLU A 60 0.60 -17.29 17.43
CA GLU A 60 1.80 -16.71 18.06
C GLU A 60 1.60 -15.29 18.60
N HIS A 61 0.40 -14.72 18.45
CA HIS A 61 0.03 -13.39 18.91
C HIS A 61 0.97 -12.26 18.47
N LYS A 62 1.47 -12.31 17.23
CA LYS A 62 2.37 -11.30 16.68
C LYS A 62 2.14 -11.06 15.19
N LEU A 63 2.48 -9.86 14.72
CA LEU A 63 2.59 -9.58 13.29
C LEU A 63 3.74 -10.38 12.71
N LYS A 64 3.52 -10.98 11.53
CA LYS A 64 4.58 -11.61 10.77
C LYS A 64 4.49 -11.23 9.31
N MET A 65 5.62 -11.43 8.64
CA MET A 65 5.78 -11.18 7.24
C MET A 65 6.56 -12.31 6.57
N TYR A 66 6.05 -12.77 5.43
CA TYR A 66 6.71 -13.72 4.55
C TYR A 66 6.81 -13.13 3.16
N TYR A 67 7.87 -13.52 2.46
CA TYR A 67 8.17 -13.06 1.13
C TYR A 67 8.37 -14.25 0.19
N LEU A 68 7.59 -14.28 -0.88
CA LEU A 68 7.68 -15.24 -1.96
C LEU A 68 8.36 -14.56 -3.15
N THR A 69 9.56 -15.03 -3.48
CA THR A 69 10.38 -14.47 -4.56
C THR A 69 10.60 -15.51 -5.67
N PRO A 70 10.56 -15.11 -6.94
CA PRO A 70 10.88 -15.99 -8.04
C PRO A 70 12.38 -16.30 -8.04
N SER A 71 12.74 -17.51 -8.45
CA SER A 71 14.11 -17.99 -8.62
C SER A 71 14.15 -18.91 -9.82
N ILE A 72 15.13 -18.73 -10.70
CA ILE A 72 15.34 -19.66 -11.82
C ILE A 72 16.32 -20.73 -11.34
N ASN A 73 15.90 -21.99 -11.37
CA ASN A 73 16.73 -23.13 -11.00
C ASN A 73 16.70 -24.14 -12.15
N GLN A 74 17.88 -24.44 -12.71
CA GLN A 74 18.01 -25.35 -13.86
C GLN A 74 17.11 -25.02 -15.07
N GLY A 75 16.74 -23.75 -15.24
CA GLY A 75 15.85 -23.29 -16.32
C GLY A 75 14.36 -23.34 -15.99
N GLU A 76 13.98 -23.86 -14.81
CA GLU A 76 12.61 -23.84 -14.30
C GLU A 76 12.38 -22.65 -13.37
N LEU A 77 11.19 -22.05 -13.46
CA LEU A 77 10.77 -21.00 -12.54
C LEU A 77 10.27 -21.64 -11.25
N GLU A 78 11.00 -21.40 -10.16
CA GLU A 78 10.65 -21.81 -8.80
C GLU A 78 10.39 -20.59 -7.94
N TYR A 79 9.74 -20.81 -6.80
CA TYR A 79 9.52 -19.77 -5.79
C TYR A 79 10.16 -20.18 -4.47
N LYS A 80 10.78 -19.20 -3.81
CA LYS A 80 11.36 -19.35 -2.48
C LYS A 80 10.51 -18.60 -1.48
N LEU A 81 10.31 -19.21 -0.31
CA LEU A 81 9.65 -18.60 0.83
C LEU A 81 10.70 -18.13 1.83
N GLU A 82 10.74 -16.84 2.09
CA GLU A 82 11.58 -16.20 3.09
C GLU A 82 10.71 -15.63 4.21
N LYS A 83 11.10 -15.89 5.46
CA LYS A 83 10.47 -15.28 6.63
C LYS A 83 11.25 -14.03 7.00
N HIS A 84 10.55 -12.88 7.08
CA HIS A 84 11.16 -11.67 7.60
C HIS A 84 11.22 -11.69 9.13
N PRO A 85 12.28 -11.13 9.74
CA PRO A 85 12.34 -10.93 11.19
C PRO A 85 11.10 -10.21 11.72
N ASP A 86 10.64 -10.63 12.91
CA ASP A 86 9.41 -10.12 13.53
C ASP A 86 9.56 -8.65 14.02
N ASP A 87 10.79 -8.21 14.32
CA ASP A 87 11.11 -6.85 14.72
C ASP A 87 12.00 -6.18 13.68
N GLN A 88 11.50 -5.09 13.08
CA GLN A 88 12.16 -4.37 11.99
C GLN A 88 12.34 -2.87 12.29
N GLY A 89 11.92 -2.41 13.47
CA GLY A 89 11.88 -0.99 13.82
C GLY A 89 10.82 -0.16 13.08
N ASP A 90 10.62 1.08 13.55
CA ASP A 90 9.57 1.99 13.05
C ASP A 90 9.85 2.56 11.65
N ASP A 91 11.09 2.43 11.16
CA ASP A 91 11.50 2.92 9.85
C ASP A 91 11.41 1.86 8.74
N PHE A 92 11.04 0.62 9.07
CA PHE A 92 10.97 -0.49 8.14
C PHE A 92 10.04 -0.21 6.96
N VAL A 93 10.54 -0.45 5.75
CA VAL A 93 9.76 -0.40 4.52
C VAL A 93 10.14 -1.58 3.65
N PHE A 94 9.16 -2.44 3.39
CA PHE A 94 9.28 -3.49 2.41
C PHE A 94 8.63 -3.08 1.09
N LEU A 95 9.38 -3.20 -0.01
CA LEU A 95 8.97 -2.79 -1.34
C LEU A 95 8.96 -4.00 -2.27
N LEU A 96 7.92 -4.11 -3.09
CA LEU A 96 7.75 -5.11 -4.13
C LEU A 96 7.74 -4.43 -5.51
N GLY A 97 8.04 -5.21 -6.55
CA GLY A 97 7.91 -4.80 -7.95
C GLY A 97 9.16 -4.13 -8.54
N ALA A 98 8.95 -3.37 -9.60
CA ALA A 98 10.00 -2.64 -10.28
C ALA A 98 10.48 -1.43 -9.47
N ASP A 99 11.65 -0.88 -9.81
CA ASP A 99 12.16 0.40 -9.27
C ASP A 99 12.32 0.52 -7.74
N LYS A 100 12.36 -0.59 -7.01
CA LYS A 100 12.50 -0.62 -5.53
C LYS A 100 13.59 0.31 -5.00
N SER A 101 14.75 0.34 -5.66
CA SER A 101 15.88 1.20 -5.28
C SER A 101 15.58 2.69 -5.43
N ARG A 102 14.85 3.09 -6.48
CA ARG A 102 14.47 4.48 -6.74
C ARG A 102 13.41 4.93 -5.74
N ILE A 103 12.38 4.11 -5.54
CA ILE A 103 11.33 4.36 -4.55
C ILE A 103 11.91 4.46 -3.14
N ARG A 104 12.82 3.56 -2.75
CA ARG A 104 13.49 3.62 -1.45
C ARG A 104 14.25 4.93 -1.27
N LYS A 105 15.03 5.37 -2.27
CA LYS A 105 15.73 6.66 -2.22
C LYS A 105 14.77 7.84 -2.04
N ASN A 106 13.62 7.82 -2.72
CA ASN A 106 12.60 8.86 -2.60
C ASN A 106 11.98 8.87 -1.18
N ILE A 107 11.72 7.71 -0.59
CA ILE A 107 11.21 7.60 0.80
C ILE A 107 12.24 8.17 1.78
N GLU A 108 13.50 7.80 1.64
CA GLU A 108 14.57 8.31 2.49
C GLU A 108 14.77 9.82 2.31
N ALA A 109 14.70 10.33 1.09
CA ALA A 109 14.77 11.77 0.82
C ALA A 109 13.62 12.53 1.49
N PHE A 110 12.39 12.04 1.33
CA PHE A 110 11.20 12.61 1.97
C PHE A 110 11.34 12.61 3.50
N ARG A 111 11.85 11.51 4.07
CA ARG A 111 12.12 11.39 5.52
C ARG A 111 13.17 12.40 5.99
N ARG A 112 14.27 12.58 5.25
CA ARG A 112 15.34 13.55 5.58
C ARG A 112 14.83 14.99 5.57
N GLU A 113 14.02 15.35 4.58
CA GLU A 113 13.43 16.70 4.47
C GLU A 113 12.43 17.01 5.60
N ARG A 114 11.92 15.98 6.28
CA ARG A 114 10.86 16.10 7.29
C ARG A 114 11.22 15.46 8.64
N LEU A 115 12.51 15.41 8.96
CA LEU A 115 13.01 14.89 10.24
C LEU A 115 12.20 15.50 11.40
N LYS A 116 11.52 14.64 12.18
CA LYS A 116 10.70 14.97 13.37
C LYS A 116 9.33 15.60 13.14
N ASP A 117 8.79 15.61 11.92
CA ASP A 117 7.37 15.92 11.66
C ASP A 117 6.51 14.65 11.76
N ILE A 118 5.23 14.79 12.18
CA ILE A 118 4.19 13.75 12.12
C ILE A 118 4.12 13.13 10.72
N SER A 119 4.50 13.85 9.67
CA SER A 119 4.50 13.31 8.31
C SER A 119 5.66 12.35 7.97
N TRP A 120 6.66 12.19 8.84
CA TRP A 120 7.84 11.34 8.59
C TRP A 120 7.48 9.86 8.34
N TRP A 121 6.60 9.27 9.18
CA TRP A 121 6.19 7.87 9.04
C TRP A 121 5.28 7.64 7.81
N ARG A 122 4.73 8.72 7.25
CA ARG A 122 3.87 8.69 6.05
C ARG A 122 4.65 8.76 4.75
N ALA A 123 5.97 8.84 4.80
CA ALA A 123 6.82 8.93 3.62
C ALA A 123 6.53 7.83 2.57
N PRO A 124 6.37 6.53 2.93
CA PRO A 124 6.06 5.50 1.93
C PRO A 124 4.76 5.77 1.18
N LYS A 125 3.69 6.12 1.91
CA LYS A 125 2.39 6.44 1.32
C LYS A 125 2.49 7.65 0.38
N ASN A 126 3.13 8.72 0.81
CA ASN A 126 3.22 9.96 0.01
C ASN A 126 4.04 9.73 -1.26
N VAL A 127 5.17 9.02 -1.16
CA VAL A 127 6.00 8.70 -2.32
C VAL A 127 5.23 7.83 -3.31
N ILE A 128 4.57 6.76 -2.86
CA ILE A 128 3.77 5.92 -3.76
C ILE A 128 2.60 6.71 -4.36
N SER A 129 1.96 7.61 -3.59
CA SER A 129 0.90 8.48 -4.12
C SER A 129 1.40 9.39 -5.23
N ASP A 130 2.54 10.05 -5.03
CA ASP A 130 3.17 10.91 -6.02
C ASP A 130 3.55 10.09 -7.27
N GLU A 131 4.06 8.86 -7.11
CA GLU A 131 4.44 7.97 -8.22
C GLU A 131 3.25 7.47 -9.03
N VAL A 132 2.11 7.21 -8.39
CA VAL A 132 0.86 6.80 -9.07
C VAL A 132 0.22 7.98 -9.81
N GLU A 133 0.36 9.20 -9.28
CA GLU A 133 -0.14 10.42 -9.93
C GLU A 133 0.74 10.89 -11.10
N ASN A 134 2.04 10.58 -11.06
CA ASN A 134 2.98 10.90 -12.12
C ASN A 134 2.88 9.88 -13.28
N SER A 135 2.30 10.30 -14.40
CA SER A 135 2.12 9.48 -15.61
C SER A 135 3.43 9.06 -16.31
N ASP A 136 4.57 9.61 -15.89
CA ASP A 136 5.86 9.43 -16.56
C ASP A 136 6.53 8.09 -16.23
N ASN A 137 6.01 7.33 -15.25
CA ASN A 137 6.52 6.00 -14.95
C ASN A 137 5.67 4.90 -15.62
N PRO A 138 6.16 4.23 -16.67
CA PRO A 138 5.38 3.20 -17.37
C PRO A 138 5.16 1.92 -16.55
N THR A 139 5.85 1.76 -15.41
CA THR A 139 5.79 0.53 -14.60
C THR A 139 4.90 0.64 -13.36
N ILE A 140 4.49 1.86 -12.99
CA ILE A 140 3.63 2.14 -11.83
C ILE A 140 2.34 2.79 -12.35
N GLY A 141 1.19 2.21 -12.01
CA GLY A 141 -0.10 2.72 -12.44
C GLY A 141 -1.25 2.28 -11.54
N GLY A 142 -2.48 2.58 -11.97
CA GLY A 142 -3.69 2.26 -11.21
C GLY A 142 -3.99 3.29 -10.11
N HIS A 143 -4.41 2.81 -8.94
CA HIS A 143 -4.83 3.66 -7.83
C HIS A 143 -4.25 3.18 -6.50
N LEU A 144 -3.86 4.13 -5.65
CA LEU A 144 -3.40 3.84 -4.29
C LEU A 144 -4.53 3.17 -3.49
N GLN A 145 -4.19 2.06 -2.82
CA GLN A 145 -5.03 1.41 -1.81
C GLN A 145 -4.25 1.28 -0.52
N LEU A 146 -4.95 1.40 0.61
CA LEU A 146 -4.35 1.23 1.93
C LEU A 146 -5.02 0.06 2.64
N GLY A 147 -4.22 -0.90 3.08
CA GLY A 147 -4.65 -1.98 3.96
C GLY A 147 -3.86 -1.91 5.26
N ILE A 148 -4.54 -2.12 6.38
CA ILE A 148 -3.90 -2.22 7.70
C ILE A 148 -4.24 -3.59 8.27
N CYS A 149 -3.23 -4.32 8.73
CA CYS A 149 -3.41 -5.55 9.50
C CYS A 149 -2.97 -5.32 10.95
N ASN A 150 -3.75 -5.83 11.88
CA ASN A 150 -3.43 -5.86 13.30
C ASN A 150 -4.13 -7.07 13.95
N GLN A 151 -4.14 -7.15 15.28
CA GLN A 151 -4.79 -8.23 16.04
C GLN A 151 -6.30 -8.38 15.78
N LEU A 152 -6.98 -7.35 15.26
CA LEU A 152 -8.39 -7.37 14.88
C LEU A 152 -8.61 -7.88 13.44
N GLY A 153 -7.53 -8.18 12.72
CA GLY A 153 -7.56 -8.65 11.34
C GLY A 153 -7.07 -7.60 10.33
N PHE A 154 -7.41 -7.82 9.06
CA PHE A 154 -7.05 -6.95 7.95
C PHE A 154 -8.25 -6.08 7.55
N GLN A 155 -8.02 -4.79 7.39
CA GLN A 155 -9.03 -3.82 6.99
C GLN A 155 -8.51 -2.98 5.83
N VAL A 156 -9.34 -2.80 4.81
CA VAL A 156 -9.06 -1.92 3.68
C VAL A 156 -9.67 -0.55 3.95
N TYR A 157 -8.88 0.49 3.75
CA TYR A 157 -9.25 1.86 4.01
C TYR A 157 -9.37 2.65 2.71
N SER A 158 -10.37 3.54 2.68
CA SER A 158 -10.41 4.60 1.69
C SER A 158 -9.32 5.64 1.99
N VAL A 159 -8.77 6.22 0.93
CA VAL A 159 -7.74 7.25 1.02
C VAL A 159 -8.37 8.60 0.77
N CYS A 160 -8.20 9.54 1.71
CA CYS A 160 -8.57 10.93 1.49
C CYS A 160 -7.61 11.54 0.45
N ARG A 161 -8.16 11.96 -0.69
CA ARG A 161 -7.39 12.64 -1.73
C ARG A 161 -7.46 14.15 -1.51
N PRO A 162 -6.32 14.85 -1.61
CA PRO A 162 -6.27 16.28 -1.36
C PRO A 162 -7.01 17.07 -2.44
N TYR A 163 -7.39 18.27 -2.01
CA TYR A 163 -7.94 19.35 -2.82
C TYR A 163 -7.01 19.71 -4.01
N SER A 164 -7.55 19.64 -5.24
CA SER A 164 -7.03 20.47 -6.33
C SER A 164 -7.54 21.91 -6.16
N LEU A 165 -6.79 22.91 -6.63
CA LEU A 165 -7.17 24.32 -6.49
C LEU A 165 -8.60 24.56 -7.03
N GLY A 166 -9.57 24.76 -6.13
CA GLY A 166 -10.99 25.02 -6.39
C GLY A 166 -11.99 23.91 -5.99
N GLY A 167 -11.53 22.72 -5.55
CA GLY A 167 -12.38 21.54 -5.34
C GLY A 167 -12.85 21.25 -3.90
N ALA A 168 -13.38 20.07 -3.62
CA ALA A 168 -13.55 19.56 -2.25
C ALA A 168 -12.69 18.31 -2.09
N ALA A 169 -12.12 18.09 -0.90
CA ALA A 169 -11.46 16.82 -0.60
C ALA A 169 -12.48 15.69 -0.67
N TYR A 170 -12.06 14.51 -1.15
CA TYR A 170 -12.95 13.37 -1.30
C TYR A 170 -12.26 12.05 -0.90
N LEU A 171 -13.08 11.05 -0.58
CA LEU A 171 -12.61 9.71 -0.24
C LEU A 171 -12.53 8.86 -1.52
N SER A 172 -11.39 8.25 -1.76
CA SER A 172 -11.15 7.38 -2.91
C SER A 172 -10.97 5.92 -2.46
N TYR A 173 -11.64 5.01 -3.15
CA TYR A 173 -11.44 3.56 -3.05
C TYR A 173 -11.36 2.97 -4.45
N LEU A 174 -10.26 2.26 -4.77
CA LEU A 174 -10.01 1.74 -6.13
C LEU A 174 -10.08 2.83 -7.22
N GLY A 175 -9.76 4.09 -6.88
CA GLY A 175 -9.87 5.23 -7.80
C GLY A 175 -11.25 5.85 -7.90
N LEU A 176 -12.27 5.23 -7.31
CA LEU A 176 -13.64 5.72 -7.31
C LEU A 176 -13.89 6.62 -6.10
N ASN A 177 -14.62 7.71 -6.30
CA ASN A 177 -15.09 8.58 -5.24
C ASN A 177 -16.23 7.90 -4.48
N VAL A 178 -16.00 7.62 -3.19
CA VAL A 178 -16.95 6.93 -2.31
C VAL A 178 -18.32 7.61 -2.28
N SER A 179 -18.36 8.94 -2.29
CA SER A 179 -19.59 9.71 -2.16
C SER A 179 -20.34 9.90 -3.49
N SER A 180 -19.64 10.15 -4.59
CA SER A 180 -20.30 10.40 -5.89
C SER A 180 -20.52 9.15 -6.72
N ASP A 181 -19.57 8.22 -6.71
CA ASP A 181 -19.57 7.12 -7.68
C ASP A 181 -20.31 5.90 -7.15
N PHE A 182 -20.19 5.62 -5.85
CA PHE A 182 -20.99 4.58 -5.18
C PHE A 182 -22.36 5.10 -4.74
N GLY A 183 -22.40 6.35 -4.26
CA GLY A 183 -23.64 7.03 -3.90
C GLY A 183 -24.38 6.37 -2.73
N GLN A 184 -25.64 5.98 -3.00
CA GLN A 184 -26.55 5.44 -2.00
C GLN A 184 -27.29 4.20 -2.52
N ILE A 185 -27.60 3.28 -1.62
CA ILE A 185 -28.48 2.14 -1.86
C ILE A 185 -29.79 2.43 -1.12
N GLY A 186 -30.85 2.78 -1.86
CA GLY A 186 -32.11 3.24 -1.27
C GLY A 186 -31.88 4.50 -0.42
N SER A 187 -32.23 4.43 0.87
CA SER A 187 -32.02 5.51 1.85
C SER A 187 -30.67 5.44 2.57
N CYS A 188 -29.82 4.45 2.26
CA CYS A 188 -28.56 4.22 2.95
C CYS A 188 -27.38 4.74 2.12
N ARG A 189 -26.48 5.51 2.74
CA ARG A 189 -25.21 5.92 2.11
C ARG A 189 -24.15 4.84 2.29
N ILE A 190 -23.31 4.66 1.27
CA ILE A 190 -22.16 3.78 1.37
C ILE A 190 -21.06 4.51 2.13
N GLY A 191 -20.70 3.98 3.30
CA GLY A 191 -19.57 4.42 4.09
C GLY A 191 -18.40 3.44 3.96
N MET A 192 -17.18 3.96 3.97
CA MET A 192 -15.97 3.16 4.08
C MET A 192 -15.11 3.69 5.22
N PRO A 193 -14.39 2.83 5.96
CA PRO A 193 -13.41 3.30 6.92
C PRO A 193 -12.34 4.15 6.22
N VAL A 194 -11.92 5.22 6.89
CA VAL A 194 -11.02 6.25 6.35
C VAL A 194 -9.73 6.27 7.15
N CYS A 195 -8.59 6.29 6.46
CA CYS A 195 -7.33 6.69 7.07
C CYS A 195 -7.05 8.14 6.68
N TYR A 196 -7.20 9.06 7.64
CA TYR A 196 -6.97 10.49 7.38
C TYR A 196 -5.47 10.80 7.33
N ASP A 197 -5.07 11.61 6.35
CA ASP A 197 -3.71 12.10 6.23
C ASP A 197 -3.67 13.60 5.96
N SER A 198 -3.09 14.33 6.91
CA SER A 198 -2.91 15.78 6.86
C SER A 198 -1.68 16.24 6.06
N SER A 199 -0.85 15.32 5.53
CA SER A 199 0.44 15.65 4.89
C SER A 199 0.33 16.50 3.62
N HIS A 200 -0.75 16.34 2.85
CA HIS A 200 -0.97 17.08 1.60
C HIS A 200 -1.46 18.52 1.82
N TYR A 201 -2.05 18.82 2.99
CA TYR A 201 -2.43 20.19 3.34
C TYR A 201 -1.20 21.12 3.42
N ALA A 202 -0.04 20.57 3.81
CA ALA A 202 1.21 21.30 3.89
C ALA A 202 1.86 21.60 2.52
N LYS A 203 1.61 20.78 1.48
CA LYS A 203 2.11 21.07 0.10
C LYS A 203 1.28 22.20 -0.54
N ALA A 204 -0.04 22.24 -0.33
CA ALA A 204 -0.91 23.28 -0.87
C ALA A 204 -0.63 24.69 -0.31
N GLN A 205 -0.09 24.80 0.90
CA GLN A 205 0.28 26.09 1.51
C GLN A 205 1.68 26.60 1.12
N ARG A 206 2.57 25.74 0.59
CA ARG A 206 3.96 26.12 0.25
C ARG A 206 4.14 26.64 -1.18
N GLY A 207 3.08 26.70 -1.98
CA GLY A 207 3.10 27.17 -3.36
C GLY A 207 2.89 28.68 -3.57
N ASN A 208 2.89 29.51 -2.51
CA ASN A 208 2.59 30.94 -2.64
C ASN A 208 3.74 31.84 -2.16
N PRO A 209 4.76 32.13 -3.00
CA PRO A 209 5.51 33.36 -2.86
C PRO A 209 4.64 34.48 -3.43
N MET A 210 4.38 35.52 -2.62
CA MET A 210 3.70 36.80 -2.96
C MET A 210 2.31 36.98 -2.31
N ARG A 211 2.32 37.39 -1.05
CA ARG A 211 1.53 38.56 -0.65
C ARG A 211 2.47 39.53 0.05
N GLY A 212 2.76 40.63 -0.63
CA GLY A 212 3.52 41.74 -0.07
C GLY A 212 2.86 42.26 1.20
N ASN A 213 3.71 42.57 2.17
CA ASN A 213 3.37 43.37 3.34
C ASN A 213 2.69 44.68 2.87
N PRO A 214 1.49 45.04 3.35
CA PRO A 214 1.11 46.44 3.34
C PRO A 214 2.00 47.14 4.38
N MET A 215 2.91 47.99 3.89
CA MET A 215 3.64 48.92 4.73
C MET A 215 2.66 49.72 5.59
N SER A 216 2.87 49.66 6.89
CA SER A 216 2.40 50.65 7.85
C SER A 216 3.05 52.00 7.55
N SER A 217 2.30 52.95 7.00
CA SER A 217 2.63 54.38 7.07
C SER A 217 1.79 55.03 8.17
N VAL A 218 2.34 55.07 9.38
CA VAL A 218 1.97 56.01 10.43
C VAL A 218 3.19 56.90 10.69
N GLN A 219 3.15 58.12 10.18
CA GLN A 219 3.90 59.30 10.65
C GLN A 219 2.93 60.47 10.47
N GLN A 220 2.32 60.99 11.54
CA GLN A 220 2.82 62.13 12.34
C GLN A 220 3.25 63.34 11.49
N ASN A 221 2.27 64.21 11.17
CA ASN A 221 2.16 65.58 11.70
C ASN A 221 0.86 66.22 11.22
#